data_AF-A0A0J1BWI0-F1
#
_entry.id   AF-A0A0J1BWI0-F1
#
_cell.length_a   1.000
_cell.length_b   1.000
_cell.length_c   1.000
_cell.angle_alpha   90.00
_cell.angle_beta   90.00
_cell.angle_gamma   90.00
#
_symmetry.space_group_name_H-M   'P 1'
#
loop_
_entity.id
_entity.type
_entity.pdbx_description
1 polymer ?
#
loop_
_entity_poly.entity_id
_entity_poly.type
_entity_poly.pdbx_seq_one_letter_code
_entity_poly.pdbx_strand_id
1 'polypeptide(L)'
;LLAGLGMGEEGQRTPGTVREGVSWIPSSRCEALLVTLHKSEKDFSPNTMYKDYAIPETLFHWESQNQTTPESAAGQRYQHHTAQDSHIMLFVRESPTQEAGTSPYVFLGPVDYVSHEGSKPMSIVWKLRRPMPTTVFSAASTVAPHI
;
A
#
# COMPACT_ATOMS: atom_id res chain seq x y z
N LEU A 1 9.79 2.15 -10.68
CA LEU A 1 9.25 1.32 -9.59
C LEU A 1 8.56 0.07 -10.14
N LEU A 2 7.37 0.17 -10.74
CA LEU A 2 6.58 -1.01 -11.16
C LEU A 2 7.25 -1.87 -12.25
N ALA A 3 8.03 -1.26 -13.16
CA ALA A 3 8.83 -2.02 -14.13
C ALA A 3 9.83 -2.98 -13.45
N GLY A 4 10.40 -2.60 -12.30
CA GLY A 4 11.27 -3.48 -11.51
C GLY A 4 10.54 -4.63 -10.82
N LEU A 5 9.20 -4.59 -10.79
CA LEU A 5 8.35 -5.70 -10.37
C LEU A 5 7.83 -6.52 -11.58
N GLY A 6 8.31 -6.27 -12.80
CA GLY A 6 7.89 -7.01 -14.00
C GLY A 6 6.67 -6.44 -14.74
N MET A 7 6.24 -5.21 -14.42
CA MET A 7 5.20 -4.55 -15.20
C MET A 7 5.71 -4.20 -16.60
N GLY A 8 4.99 -4.64 -17.63
CA GLY A 8 5.30 -4.34 -19.04
C GLY A 8 6.13 -5.40 -19.75
N GLU A 9 6.35 -6.56 -19.12
CA GLU A 9 6.91 -7.74 -19.79
C GLU A 9 5.93 -8.28 -20.86
N GLU A 10 6.47 -8.87 -21.94
CA GLU A 10 5.70 -9.30 -23.12
C GLU A 10 4.52 -10.22 -22.75
N GLY A 11 3.34 -9.92 -23.30
CA GLY A 11 2.10 -10.69 -23.08
C GLY A 11 1.12 -10.07 -22.08
N GLN A 12 1.50 -9.04 -21.31
CA GLN A 12 0.55 -8.25 -20.51
C GLN A 12 -0.13 -7.18 -21.36
N ARG A 13 -1.45 -7.28 -21.51
CA ARG A 13 -2.26 -6.22 -22.13
C ARG A 13 -2.26 -5.01 -21.21
N THR A 14 -1.48 -3.99 -21.61
CA THR A 14 -1.46 -2.62 -21.07
C THR A 14 -0.83 -2.52 -19.67
N PRO A 15 -0.01 -1.49 -19.37
CA PRO A 15 0.41 -1.22 -17.99
C PRO A 15 -0.84 -1.20 -17.11
N GLY A 16 -0.90 -2.10 -16.12
CA GLY A 16 -1.98 -2.10 -15.15
C GLY A 16 -2.11 -0.68 -14.62
N THR A 17 -3.22 -0.01 -14.94
CA THR A 17 -3.44 1.36 -14.49
C THR A 17 -3.31 1.33 -12.98
N VAL A 18 -2.36 2.08 -12.44
CA VAL A 18 -2.31 2.32 -10.99
C VAL A 18 -3.64 2.96 -10.64
N ARG A 19 -4.54 2.18 -10.05
CA ARG A 19 -5.86 2.65 -9.66
C ARG A 19 -5.80 2.84 -8.16
N GLU A 20 -6.01 4.09 -7.75
CA GLU A 20 -6.12 4.46 -6.33
C GLU A 20 -4.95 3.94 -5.47
N GLY A 21 -3.73 3.96 -6.03
CA GLY A 21 -2.52 3.56 -5.31
C GLY A 21 -2.24 2.06 -5.26
N VAL A 22 -2.96 1.21 -5.99
CA VAL A 22 -2.68 -0.24 -6.05
C VAL A 22 -2.42 -0.72 -7.47
N SER A 23 -1.52 -1.69 -7.61
CA SER A 23 -1.21 -2.33 -8.89
C SER A 23 -0.90 -3.82 -8.72
N TRP A 24 -1.75 -4.68 -9.29
CA TRP A 24 -1.48 -6.12 -9.41
C TRP A 24 -0.59 -6.39 -10.63
N ILE A 25 0.45 -7.20 -10.43
CA ILE A 25 1.46 -7.54 -11.45
C ILE A 25 1.51 -9.06 -11.58
N PRO A 26 0.76 -9.65 -12.53
CA PRO A 26 0.61 -11.10 -12.64
C PRO A 26 1.92 -11.86 -12.88
N SER A 27 2.86 -11.30 -13.66
CA SER A 27 4.11 -11.97 -14.05
C SER A 27 4.98 -12.34 -12.85
N SER A 28 5.03 -11.45 -11.86
CA SER A 28 5.79 -11.63 -10.62
C SER A 28 4.92 -11.98 -9.41
N ARG A 29 3.61 -12.15 -9.61
CA ARG A 29 2.61 -12.41 -8.54
C ARG A 29 2.68 -11.37 -7.41
N CYS A 30 3.03 -10.12 -7.75
CA CYS A 30 3.18 -9.04 -6.79
C CYS A 30 2.01 -8.06 -6.85
N GLU A 31 1.56 -7.58 -5.70
CA GLU A 31 0.67 -6.43 -5.57
C GLU A 31 1.47 -5.28 -4.96
N ALA A 32 1.61 -4.17 -5.69
CA ALA A 32 2.25 -2.97 -5.19
C ALA A 32 1.22 -2.07 -4.49
N LEU A 33 1.47 -1.75 -3.22
CA LEU A 33 0.74 -0.75 -2.45
C LEU A 33 1.54 0.55 -2.45
N LEU A 34 1.01 1.59 -3.09
CA LEU A 34 1.61 2.92 -3.22
C LEU A 34 0.90 3.90 -2.29
N VAL A 35 1.48 4.11 -1.12
CA VAL A 35 0.89 4.87 -0.03
C VAL A 35 1.47 6.28 0.04
N THR A 36 0.57 7.27 0.14
CA THR A 36 0.93 8.65 0.48
C THR A 36 0.39 8.94 1.88
N LEU A 37 1.28 9.25 2.83
CA LEU A 37 0.94 9.40 4.25
C LEU A 37 0.16 10.67 4.52
N HIS A 38 0.68 11.82 4.08
CA HIS A 38 0.06 13.12 4.26
C HIS A 38 -0.84 13.42 3.07
N LYS A 39 -2.15 13.28 3.30
CA LYS A 39 -3.18 13.57 2.31
C LYS A 39 -3.73 14.98 2.57
N SER A 40 -3.60 15.87 1.61
CA SER A 40 -4.26 17.17 1.62
C SER A 40 -5.59 17.07 0.86
N GLU A 41 -6.62 17.81 1.27
CA GLU A 41 -7.90 17.88 0.53
C GLU A 41 -7.74 18.47 -0.88
N LYS A 42 -6.63 19.19 -1.13
CA LYS A 42 -6.28 19.72 -2.45
C LYS A 42 -5.81 18.61 -3.40
N ASP A 43 -5.16 17.58 -2.87
CA ASP A 43 -4.53 16.51 -3.66
C ASP A 43 -5.35 15.21 -3.66
N PHE A 44 -6.32 15.06 -2.76
CA PHE A 44 -7.12 13.85 -2.58
C PHE A 44 -8.61 14.15 -2.39
N SER A 45 -9.47 13.31 -2.96
CA SER A 45 -10.92 13.38 -2.70
C SER A 45 -11.26 12.84 -1.30
N PRO A 46 -12.39 13.25 -0.68
CA PRO A 46 -12.84 12.69 0.60
C PRO A 46 -12.94 11.17 0.59
N ASN A 47 -13.33 10.58 -0.54
CA ASN A 47 -13.47 9.13 -0.72
C ASN A 47 -12.12 8.39 -0.83
N THR A 48 -11.00 9.12 -0.90
CA THR A 48 -9.64 8.57 -1.01
C THR A 48 -8.76 8.98 0.18
N MET A 49 -9.37 9.53 1.23
CA MET A 49 -8.71 9.85 2.52
C MET A 49 -8.52 8.60 3.38
N TYR A 50 -7.95 7.54 2.78
CA TYR A 50 -7.63 6.29 3.45
C TYR A 50 -6.67 6.53 4.62
N LYS A 51 -6.88 5.82 5.73
CA LYS A 51 -6.04 5.91 6.93
C LYS A 51 -4.85 4.99 6.80
N ASP A 52 -3.71 5.56 6.43
CA ASP A 52 -2.45 4.83 6.31
C ASP A 52 -1.46 5.36 7.36
N TYR A 53 -1.05 4.52 8.30
CA TYR A 53 -0.20 4.96 9.41
C TYR A 53 0.63 3.81 9.98
N ALA A 54 1.76 4.17 10.58
CA ALA A 54 2.58 3.24 11.34
C ALA A 54 1.95 3.01 12.73
N ILE A 55 2.00 1.76 13.21
CA ILE A 55 1.54 1.39 14.55
C ILE A 55 2.79 1.30 15.47
N PRO A 56 3.52 0.18 15.54
CA PRO A 56 4.98 0.23 15.78
C PRO A 56 5.81 0.15 14.50
N GLU A 57 7.13 0.24 14.61
CA GLU A 57 8.09 0.20 13.49
C GLU A 57 7.99 -1.04 12.58
N THR A 58 7.32 -2.11 13.03
CA THR A 58 7.12 -3.36 12.26
C THR A 58 5.67 -3.62 11.85
N LEU A 59 4.73 -2.72 12.19
CA LEU A 59 3.31 -2.84 11.82
C LEU A 59 2.81 -1.58 11.13
N PHE A 60 2.06 -1.78 10.06
CA PHE A 60 1.51 -0.69 9.26
C PHE A 60 0.02 -0.93 9.04
N HIS A 61 -0.79 0.06 9.40
CA HIS A 61 -2.20 0.08 9.07
C HIS A 61 -2.38 0.65 7.67
N TRP A 62 -3.19 -0.02 6.84
CA TRP A 62 -3.52 0.41 5.50
C TRP A 62 -5.01 0.17 5.23
N GLU A 63 -5.68 1.14 4.61
CA GLU A 63 -7.06 0.95 4.13
C GLU A 63 -7.08 0.67 2.64
N SER A 64 -7.81 -0.38 2.27
CA SER A 64 -8.04 -0.74 0.87
C SER A 64 -8.95 0.25 0.14
N GLN A 65 -9.08 0.10 -1.18
CA GLN A 65 -10.05 0.86 -1.95
C GLN A 65 -11.49 0.58 -1.48
N ASN A 66 -12.37 1.58 -1.51
CA ASN A 66 -13.73 1.52 -0.94
C ASN A 66 -14.59 0.31 -1.34
N GLN A 67 -14.33 -0.33 -2.48
CA GLN A 67 -15.10 -1.49 -2.96
C GLN A 67 -14.47 -2.84 -2.61
N THR A 68 -13.27 -2.85 -2.05
CA THR A 68 -12.52 -4.07 -1.74
C THR A 68 -13.10 -4.72 -0.49
N THR A 69 -13.72 -5.89 -0.66
CA THR A 69 -14.19 -6.74 0.43
C THR A 69 -13.25 -7.92 0.70
N PRO A 70 -13.33 -8.56 1.89
CA PRO A 70 -12.55 -9.76 2.19
C PRO A 70 -12.83 -10.90 1.20
N GLU A 71 -14.03 -10.98 0.64
CA GLU A 71 -14.45 -12.00 -0.31
C GLU A 71 -14.08 -11.65 -1.76
N SER A 72 -13.74 -10.39 -2.03
CA SER A 72 -13.32 -9.95 -3.37
C SER A 72 -12.00 -10.58 -3.79
N ALA A 73 -11.72 -10.65 -5.10
CA ALA A 73 -10.47 -11.22 -5.60
C ALA A 73 -9.22 -10.53 -5.01
N ALA A 74 -9.27 -9.21 -4.77
CA ALA A 74 -8.18 -8.48 -4.12
C ALA A 74 -8.10 -8.78 -2.62
N GLY A 75 -9.24 -8.77 -1.90
CA GLY A 75 -9.26 -9.13 -0.48
C GLY A 75 -8.78 -10.55 -0.20
N GLN A 76 -9.12 -11.51 -1.07
CA GLN A 76 -8.63 -12.88 -1.00
C GLN A 76 -7.12 -12.97 -1.25
N ARG A 77 -6.58 -12.19 -2.20
CA ARG A 77 -5.13 -12.07 -2.37
C ARG A 77 -4.48 -11.51 -1.11
N TYR A 78 -5.01 -10.44 -0.53
CA TYR A 78 -4.45 -9.85 0.69
C TYR A 78 -4.39 -10.84 1.85
N GLN A 79 -5.50 -11.53 2.14
CA GLN A 79 -5.58 -12.46 3.27
C GLN A 79 -4.75 -13.73 3.08
N HIS A 80 -4.67 -14.24 1.85
CA HIS A 80 -4.09 -15.55 1.56
C HIS A 80 -2.79 -15.46 0.76
N HIS A 81 -2.15 -14.29 0.70
CA HIS A 81 -1.00 -14.05 -0.19
C HIS A 81 0.11 -15.09 -0.01
N THR A 82 0.42 -15.46 1.23
CA THR A 82 1.44 -16.47 1.52
C THR A 82 1.06 -17.85 0.99
N ALA A 83 -0.19 -18.28 1.20
CA ALA A 83 -0.69 -19.57 0.72
C ALA A 83 -0.83 -19.61 -0.81
N GLN A 84 -1.05 -18.45 -1.43
CA GLN A 84 -1.16 -18.29 -2.87
C GLN A 84 0.17 -17.97 -3.55
N ASP A 85 1.29 -17.97 -2.82
CA ASP A 85 2.60 -17.57 -3.34
C ASP A 85 2.54 -16.24 -4.09
N SER A 86 1.91 -15.25 -3.47
CA SER A 86 1.86 -13.87 -3.92
C SER A 86 2.45 -12.93 -2.86
N HIS A 87 2.89 -11.76 -3.33
CA HIS A 87 3.68 -10.85 -2.50
C HIS A 87 3.06 -9.46 -2.47
N ILE A 88 2.87 -8.93 -1.28
CA ILE A 88 2.37 -7.56 -1.08
C ILE A 88 3.57 -6.66 -0.83
N MET A 89 3.79 -5.69 -1.72
CA MET A 89 4.98 -4.84 -1.77
C MET A 89 4.62 -3.42 -1.34
N LEU A 90 5.11 -2.98 -0.17
CA LEU A 90 4.73 -1.70 0.41
C LEU A 90 5.72 -0.59 0.03
N PHE A 91 5.18 0.47 -0.59
CA PHE A 91 5.91 1.67 -0.94
C PHE A 91 5.22 2.88 -0.32
N VAL A 92 5.98 3.72 0.38
CA VAL A 92 5.43 4.89 1.08
C VAL A 92 6.14 6.16 0.65
N ARG A 93 5.42 7.26 0.62
CA ARG A 93 5.98 8.62 0.55
C ARG A 93 5.21 9.52 1.51
N GLU A 94 5.87 10.56 1.98
CA GLU A 94 5.23 11.51 2.89
C GLU A 94 4.14 12.32 2.19
N SER A 95 4.48 12.93 1.05
CA SER A 95 3.58 13.80 0.27
C SER A 95 3.68 13.50 -1.24
N PRO A 96 2.77 13.99 -2.08
CA PRO A 96 2.90 13.86 -3.53
C PRO A 96 4.09 14.63 -4.12
N THR A 97 4.39 15.79 -3.55
CA THR A 97 5.42 16.73 -3.99
C THR A 97 6.28 17.23 -2.83
N GLN A 98 7.52 17.58 -3.16
CA GLN A 98 8.52 18.22 -2.32
C GLN A 98 9.15 19.38 -3.11
N GLU A 99 10.00 20.19 -2.49
CA GLU A 99 10.61 21.37 -3.14
C GLU A 99 11.30 21.03 -4.48
N ALA A 100 11.93 19.85 -4.55
CA ALA A 100 12.63 19.37 -5.74
C ALA A 100 11.72 18.70 -6.79
N GLY A 101 10.39 18.69 -6.62
CA GLY A 101 9.43 18.09 -7.56
C GLY A 101 8.64 16.93 -6.96
N THR A 102 8.34 15.89 -7.75
CA THR A 102 7.59 14.72 -7.28
C THR A 102 8.37 13.97 -6.20
N SER A 103 7.75 13.75 -5.03
CA SER A 103 8.40 13.01 -3.95
C SER A 103 8.56 11.53 -4.33
N PRO A 104 9.76 10.95 -4.14
CA PRO A 104 10.00 9.54 -4.41
C PRO A 104 9.31 8.66 -3.39
N TYR A 105 9.00 7.43 -3.78
CA TYR A 105 8.58 6.38 -2.85
C TYR A 105 9.79 5.70 -2.21
N VAL A 106 9.70 5.45 -0.91
CA VAL A 106 10.57 4.55 -0.16
C VAL A 106 9.95 3.15 -0.20
N PHE A 107 10.74 2.15 -0.60
CA PHE A 107 10.32 0.76 -0.56
C PHE A 107 10.58 0.18 0.83
N LEU A 108 9.51 -0.19 1.54
CA LEU A 108 9.60 -0.77 2.89
C LEU A 108 9.79 -2.29 2.87
N GLY A 109 9.61 -2.92 1.72
CA GLY A 109 9.77 -4.36 1.57
C GLY A 109 8.44 -5.09 1.33
N PRO A 110 8.51 -6.41 1.16
CA PRO A 110 7.33 -7.26 1.24
C PRO A 110 6.76 -7.24 2.67
N VAL A 111 5.43 -7.32 2.76
CA VAL A 111 4.70 -7.36 4.02
C VAL A 111 3.84 -8.61 4.12
N ASP A 112 3.55 -9.01 5.35
CA ASP A 112 2.77 -10.20 5.67
C ASP A 112 1.46 -9.79 6.34
N TYR A 113 0.36 -10.42 5.92
CA TYR A 113 -0.97 -10.15 6.47
C TYR A 113 -1.05 -10.55 7.95
N VAL A 114 -1.58 -9.66 8.80
CA VAL A 114 -1.83 -9.94 10.23
C VAL A 114 -3.32 -10.08 10.50
N SER A 115 -4.08 -9.04 10.19
CA SER A 115 -5.52 -8.97 10.44
C SER A 115 -6.17 -7.93 9.54
N HIS A 116 -7.49 -7.96 9.46
CA HIS A 116 -8.27 -6.85 8.95
C HIS A 116 -9.54 -6.65 9.78
N GLU A 117 -10.11 -5.46 9.65
CA GLU A 117 -11.47 -5.13 10.06
C GLU A 117 -12.21 -4.50 8.88
N GLY A 118 -13.53 -4.43 8.98
CA GLY A 118 -14.36 -3.84 7.92
C GLY A 118 -14.44 -4.68 6.65
N SER A 119 -15.06 -4.10 5.63
CA SER A 119 -15.32 -4.79 4.36
C SER A 119 -15.41 -3.85 3.17
N LYS A 120 -15.81 -2.59 3.33
CA LYS A 120 -15.86 -1.59 2.25
C LYS A 120 -15.52 -0.21 2.82
N PRO A 121 -14.23 0.12 3.03
CA PRO A 121 -13.04 -0.68 2.73
C PRO A 121 -12.69 -1.73 3.81
N MET A 122 -11.75 -2.62 3.49
CA MET A 122 -10.97 -3.37 4.49
C MET A 122 -9.89 -2.47 5.10
N SER A 123 -9.79 -2.47 6.43
CA SER A 123 -8.71 -1.87 7.22
C SER A 123 -7.73 -2.98 7.62
N ILE A 124 -6.57 -3.06 6.96
CA ILE A 124 -5.63 -4.18 7.09
C ILE A 124 -4.41 -3.76 7.91
N VAL A 125 -3.98 -4.64 8.82
CA VAL A 125 -2.69 -4.55 9.50
C VAL A 125 -1.69 -5.44 8.77
N TRP A 126 -0.63 -4.81 8.27
CA TRP A 126 0.49 -5.45 7.62
C TRP A 126 1.69 -5.53 8.58
N LYS A 127 2.35 -6.69 8.63
CA LYS A 127 3.63 -6.86 9.30
C LYS A 127 4.76 -6.68 8.31
N LEU A 128 5.67 -5.76 8.61
CA LEU A 128 6.90 -5.61 7.85
C LEU A 128 7.91 -6.68 8.24
N ARG A 129 8.63 -7.21 7.25
CA ARG A 129 9.72 -8.18 7.47
C ARG A 129 11.01 -7.52 7.98
N ARG A 130 11.11 -6.19 7.86
CA ARG A 130 12.20 -5.36 8.41
C ARG A 130 11.58 -4.12 9.06
N PRO A 131 12.12 -3.62 10.18
CA PRO A 131 11.65 -2.38 10.78
C PRO A 131 11.68 -1.22 9.77
N MET A 132 10.67 -0.34 9.83
CA MET A 132 10.64 0.89 9.06
C MET A 132 11.87 1.75 9.40
N PRO A 133 12.48 2.43 8.40
CA PRO A 133 13.47 3.45 8.68
C PRO A 133 12.88 4.52 9.61
N THR A 134 13.67 5.01 10.57
CA THR A 134 13.20 5.94 11.62
C THR A 134 12.50 7.17 11.03
N THR A 135 13.04 7.75 9.96
CA THR A 135 12.43 8.92 9.29
C THR A 135 11.04 8.63 8.73
N VAL A 136 10.85 7.45 8.14
CA VAL A 136 9.55 7.01 7.62
C VAL A 136 8.58 6.71 8.76
N PHE A 137 9.06 6.05 9.81
CA PHE A 137 8.24 5.76 10.99
C PHE A 137 7.71 7.05 11.62
N SER A 138 8.56 8.06 11.84
CA SER A 138 8.14 9.35 12.41
C SER A 138 7.07 10.06 11.58
N ALA A 139 7.21 10.07 10.25
CA ALA A 139 6.19 10.62 9.37
C ALA A 139 4.88 9.81 9.45
N ALA A 140 4.97 8.49 9.38
CA ALA A 140 3.81 7.60 9.36
C ALA A 140 3.10 7.47 10.72
N SER A 141 3.77 7.72 11.84
CA SER A 141 3.15 7.69 13.18
C SER A 141 2.43 9.00 13.51
N THR A 142 2.81 10.12 12.89
CA THR A 142 2.19 11.44 13.15
C THR A 142 0.75 11.51 12.64
N VAL A 143 0.41 10.68 11.65
CA VAL A 143 -0.94 10.54 11.09
C VAL A 143 -1.78 9.48 11.82
N ALA A 144 -1.22 8.77 12.80
CA ALA A 144 -1.96 7.78 13.56
C ALA A 144 -3.06 8.46 14.41
N PRO A 145 -4.27 7.88 14.49
CA PRO A 145 -5.32 8.42 15.35
C PRO A 145 -4.85 8.42 16.81
N HIS A 146 -5.08 9.53 17.52
CA HIS A 146 -4.90 9.57 18.98
C HIS A 146 -5.94 8.63 19.61
N ILE A 147 -5.45 7.58 20.28
CA ILE A 147 -6.25 6.61 21.03
C ILE A 147 -6.42 7.12 22.47
#